data_AF-A0A7Y5PYT0-F1
#
_entry.id   AF-A0A7Y5PYT0-F1
#
_cell.length_a   1.000
_cell.length_b   1.000
_cell.length_c   1.000
_cell.angle_alpha   90.00
_cell.angle_beta   90.00
_cell.angle_gamma   90.00
#
_symmetry.space_group_name_H-M   'P 1'
#
loop_
_entity.id
_entity.type
_entity.pdbx_description
1 polymer ?
#
loop_
_entity_poly.entity_id
_entity_poly.type
_entity_poly.pdbx_seq_one_letter_code
_entity_poly.pdbx_strand_id
1 'polypeptide(L)'
;MSKKTDITAKLLAKIQPQHPLPQPLPEANLLEQGLYAILLRRLRPEQALDTIQRLRAAYKDWNELRISQSQEIGQFLDLGDQTRVVALDIREYLQEVFQRSHGMELEFLRDDSQGAQRFVSILPFIGMGTAHYLLWLASNHELPVTPALMRVLDRLGLASRTASPKKARAAIEPIVPKGQELDFAVRFGEVASRWCDARKPICHECVLVDDCKFGKKAYKDWKVQQERQEQMRVREEARLAVIQKKEDEKRRKEDEKRKKKDALEAEKRAKEAARLGKIAEKKRAVEAEKQAKLKAAADAKAKAEADRLRQKKEAEQRKLAAAAEAKRKAEAAAKDAERKKAEAKKLAEKKALEKQKEAERKALALKKAKEKAAADKAAAAAKKAALAKKAAAKKPAPAKKKAKKR
;
A
#
# COMPACT_ATOMS: atom_id res chain seq x y z
N MET A 1 -51.34 -6.93 -61.18
CA MET A 1 -50.34 -6.19 -60.37
C MET A 1 -49.15 -5.81 -61.25
N SER A 2 -48.36 -4.81 -60.85
CA SER A 2 -47.03 -4.61 -61.45
C SER A 2 -46.00 -5.45 -60.70
N LYS A 3 -44.94 -5.91 -61.38
CA LYS A 3 -43.81 -6.61 -60.74
C LYS A 3 -43.23 -5.82 -59.55
N LYS A 4 -43.36 -4.49 -59.57
CA LYS A 4 -42.98 -3.63 -58.43
C LYS A 4 -43.97 -3.72 -57.26
N THR A 5 -45.28 -3.79 -57.50
CA THR A 5 -46.31 -3.96 -56.46
C THR A 5 -46.10 -5.27 -55.70
N ASP A 6 -45.76 -6.34 -56.42
CA ASP A 6 -45.49 -7.67 -55.83
C ASP A 6 -44.23 -7.68 -54.96
N ILE A 7 -43.23 -6.85 -55.31
CA ILE A 7 -42.04 -6.61 -54.49
C ILE A 7 -42.41 -5.76 -53.27
N THR A 8 -43.20 -4.69 -53.44
CA THR A 8 -43.68 -3.86 -52.31
C THR A 8 -44.39 -4.70 -51.27
N ALA A 9 -45.34 -5.56 -51.66
CA ALA A 9 -46.06 -6.43 -50.72
C ALA A 9 -45.11 -7.36 -49.94
N LYS A 10 -44.09 -7.92 -50.60
CA LYS A 10 -43.06 -8.74 -49.95
C LYS A 10 -42.18 -7.95 -48.98
N LEU A 11 -41.91 -6.67 -49.27
CA LEU A 11 -41.17 -5.78 -48.37
C LEU A 11 -42.02 -5.36 -47.17
N LEU A 12 -43.30 -5.04 -47.35
CA LEU A 12 -44.23 -4.73 -46.26
C LEU A 12 -44.33 -5.88 -45.26
N ALA A 13 -44.40 -7.12 -45.75
CA ALA A 13 -44.41 -8.32 -44.91
C ALA A 13 -43.11 -8.52 -44.09
N LYS A 14 -41.96 -7.98 -44.54
CA LYS A 14 -40.70 -7.96 -43.77
C LYS A 14 -40.63 -6.83 -42.75
N ILE A 15 -41.34 -5.70 -42.97
CA ILE A 15 -41.39 -4.59 -42.01
C ILE A 15 -42.41 -4.94 -40.92
N GLN A 16 -41.94 -5.51 -39.82
CA GLN A 16 -42.73 -5.58 -38.60
C GLN A 16 -42.78 -4.18 -37.96
N PRO A 17 -43.97 -3.54 -37.85
CA PRO A 17 -44.09 -2.26 -37.17
C PRO A 17 -43.75 -2.44 -35.69
N GLN A 18 -43.10 -1.44 -35.10
CA GLN A 18 -42.66 -1.50 -33.70
C GLN A 18 -43.84 -1.46 -32.72
N HIS A 19 -44.96 -0.90 -33.16
CA HIS A 19 -46.15 -0.63 -32.36
C HIS A 19 -47.43 -0.94 -33.18
N PRO A 20 -48.61 -1.12 -32.56
CA PRO A 20 -49.87 -1.26 -33.27
C PRO A 20 -50.10 -0.09 -34.23
N LEU A 21 -50.55 -0.38 -35.45
CA LEU A 21 -50.90 0.66 -36.42
C LEU A 21 -52.12 1.44 -35.90
N PRO A 22 -52.04 2.78 -35.78
CA PRO A 22 -53.16 3.58 -35.31
C PRO A 22 -54.32 3.52 -36.31
N GLN A 23 -55.51 3.17 -35.80
CA GLN A 23 -56.76 3.31 -36.54
C GLN A 23 -57.37 4.70 -36.28
N PRO A 24 -57.96 5.37 -37.29
CA PRO A 24 -58.57 6.68 -37.11
C PRO A 24 -59.67 6.69 -36.04
N LEU A 25 -59.53 7.59 -35.07
CA LEU A 25 -60.58 7.85 -34.07
C LEU A 25 -61.56 8.89 -34.65
N PRO A 26 -62.87 8.61 -34.83
CA PRO A 26 -63.79 9.57 -35.47
C PRO A 26 -63.91 10.91 -34.73
N GLU A 27 -63.96 10.87 -33.39
CA GLU A 27 -64.21 12.02 -32.51
C GLU A 27 -62.92 12.73 -32.03
N ALA A 28 -61.85 12.70 -32.82
CA ALA A 28 -60.52 13.17 -32.42
C ALA A 28 -59.83 14.05 -33.47
N ASN A 29 -59.37 15.24 -33.05
CA ASN A 29 -58.65 16.18 -33.90
C ASN A 29 -57.19 15.71 -34.18
N LEU A 30 -56.48 16.34 -35.12
CA LEU A 30 -55.13 15.86 -35.49
C LEU A 30 -54.10 15.85 -34.35
N LEU A 31 -54.24 16.65 -33.29
CA LEU A 31 -53.40 16.56 -32.08
C LEU A 31 -53.72 15.29 -31.28
N GLU A 32 -55.00 14.98 -31.08
CA GLU A 32 -55.44 13.79 -30.34
C GLU A 32 -55.15 12.50 -31.11
N GLN A 33 -55.24 12.51 -32.44
CA GLN A 33 -54.81 11.39 -33.30
C GLN A 33 -53.30 11.11 -33.14
N GLY A 34 -52.50 12.18 -33.06
CA GLY A 34 -51.07 12.06 -32.81
C GLY A 34 -50.79 11.50 -31.43
N LEU A 35 -51.42 12.06 -30.39
CA LEU A 35 -51.34 11.59 -29.01
C LEU A 35 -51.73 10.11 -28.88
N TYR A 36 -52.81 9.66 -29.53
CA TYR A 36 -53.21 8.26 -29.59
C TYR A 36 -52.12 7.36 -30.16
N ALA A 37 -51.51 7.77 -31.28
CA ALA A 37 -50.40 7.05 -31.89
C ALA A 37 -49.08 7.10 -31.08
N ILE A 38 -48.93 8.03 -30.13
CA ILE A 38 -47.87 8.00 -29.10
C ILE A 38 -48.24 7.00 -27.99
N LEU A 39 -49.49 6.99 -27.50
CA LEU A 39 -49.95 6.10 -26.44
C LEU A 39 -49.89 4.62 -26.85
N LEU A 40 -50.23 4.30 -28.11
CA LEU A 40 -50.08 2.97 -28.70
C LEU A 40 -48.64 2.42 -28.67
N ARG A 41 -47.63 3.25 -28.38
CA ARG A 41 -46.25 2.79 -28.20
C ARG A 41 -46.08 1.83 -27.01
N ARG A 42 -47.00 1.89 -26.03
CA ARG A 42 -46.98 1.08 -24.80
C ARG A 42 -48.33 0.48 -24.43
N LEU A 43 -49.42 1.15 -24.79
CA LEU A 43 -50.78 0.81 -24.40
C LEU A 43 -51.53 0.03 -25.49
N ARG A 44 -52.50 -0.78 -25.06
CA ARG A 44 -53.51 -1.36 -25.96
C ARG A 44 -54.45 -0.26 -26.47
N PRO A 45 -55.06 -0.39 -27.66
CA PRO A 45 -56.00 0.60 -28.22
C PRO A 45 -57.08 1.09 -27.24
N GLU A 46 -57.72 0.16 -26.52
CA GLU A 46 -58.71 0.43 -25.47
C GLU A 46 -58.16 1.38 -24.39
N GLN A 47 -56.97 1.07 -23.86
CA GLN A 47 -56.32 1.84 -22.78
C GLN A 47 -55.81 3.19 -23.27
N ALA A 48 -55.37 3.28 -24.53
CA ALA A 48 -54.97 4.55 -25.14
C ALA A 48 -56.18 5.48 -25.37
N LEU A 49 -57.33 4.95 -25.76
CA LEU A 49 -58.58 5.71 -25.91
C LEU A 49 -59.13 6.19 -24.56
N ASP A 50 -59.22 5.28 -23.58
CA ASP A 50 -59.61 5.59 -22.19
C ASP A 50 -58.68 6.66 -21.58
N THR A 51 -57.37 6.53 -21.76
CA THR A 51 -56.39 7.56 -21.36
C THR A 51 -56.71 8.94 -21.94
N ILE A 52 -57.01 9.05 -23.24
CA ILE A 52 -57.37 10.34 -23.86
C ILE A 52 -58.69 10.87 -23.27
N GLN A 53 -59.69 10.01 -23.08
CA GLN A 53 -60.99 10.41 -22.52
C GLN A 53 -60.86 10.91 -21.08
N ARG A 54 -60.09 10.22 -20.22
CA ARG A 54 -59.80 10.67 -18.85
C ARG A 54 -59.07 12.01 -18.82
N LEU A 55 -58.05 12.19 -19.68
CA LEU A 55 -57.29 13.44 -19.75
C LEU A 55 -58.15 14.61 -20.29
N ARG A 56 -58.99 14.36 -21.31
CA ARG A 56 -59.97 15.33 -21.85
C ARG A 56 -61.05 15.72 -20.82
N ALA A 57 -61.32 14.88 -19.82
CA ALA A 57 -62.24 15.17 -18.72
C ALA A 57 -61.56 15.83 -17.51
N ALA A 58 -60.26 15.60 -17.31
CA ALA A 58 -59.48 16.11 -16.17
C ALA A 58 -58.88 17.51 -16.41
N TYR A 59 -58.54 17.84 -17.65
CA TYR A 59 -57.87 19.07 -18.04
C TYR A 59 -58.76 19.92 -18.97
N LYS A 60 -58.71 21.24 -18.80
CA LYS A 60 -59.51 22.17 -19.61
C LYS A 60 -59.03 22.24 -21.05
N ASP A 61 -57.71 22.19 -21.25
CA ASP A 61 -57.08 22.19 -22.57
C ASP A 61 -55.72 21.47 -22.58
N TRP A 62 -55.22 21.17 -23.79
CA TRP A 62 -53.95 20.48 -23.98
C TRP A 62 -52.71 21.35 -23.67
N ASN A 63 -52.87 22.67 -23.51
CA ASN A 63 -51.79 23.58 -23.09
C ASN A 63 -51.57 23.52 -21.57
N GLU A 64 -52.64 23.36 -20.79
CA GLU A 64 -52.61 23.05 -19.36
C GLU A 64 -51.90 21.70 -19.11
N LEU A 65 -52.33 20.63 -19.79
CA LEU A 65 -51.73 19.30 -19.64
C LEU A 65 -50.22 19.28 -19.98
N ARG A 66 -49.78 20.09 -20.95
CA ARG A 66 -48.36 20.22 -21.32
C ARG A 66 -47.49 20.77 -20.19
N ILE A 67 -48.03 21.68 -19.37
CA ILE A 67 -47.27 22.32 -18.28
C ILE A 67 -47.40 21.59 -16.93
N SER A 68 -48.32 20.64 -16.81
CA SER A 68 -48.48 19.80 -15.62
C SER A 68 -47.26 18.90 -15.34
N GLN A 69 -47.05 18.61 -14.06
CA GLN A 69 -46.06 17.64 -13.62
C GLN A 69 -46.50 16.23 -14.02
N SER A 70 -45.53 15.36 -14.34
CA SER A 70 -45.79 13.95 -14.67
C SER A 70 -46.52 13.18 -13.55
N GLN A 71 -46.42 13.66 -12.32
CA GLN A 71 -47.09 13.12 -11.13
C GLN A 71 -48.54 13.60 -10.97
N GLU A 72 -48.91 14.73 -11.58
CA GLU A 72 -50.29 15.23 -11.67
C GLU A 72 -51.02 14.46 -12.79
N ILE A 73 -50.41 14.43 -13.98
CA ILE A 73 -50.88 13.63 -15.13
C ILE A 73 -51.10 12.17 -14.70
N GLY A 74 -50.13 11.61 -13.95
CA GLY A 74 -50.17 10.23 -13.48
C GLY A 74 -51.34 9.87 -12.56
N GLN A 75 -52.01 10.83 -11.91
CA GLN A 75 -53.19 10.55 -11.08
C GLN A 75 -54.41 10.11 -11.90
N PHE A 76 -54.46 10.47 -13.19
CA PHE A 76 -55.53 10.09 -14.11
C PHE A 76 -55.18 8.83 -14.93
N LEU A 77 -53.95 8.30 -14.79
CA LEU A 77 -53.42 7.18 -15.54
C LEU A 77 -53.40 5.89 -14.70
N ASP A 78 -54.44 5.07 -14.87
CA ASP A 78 -54.58 3.74 -14.27
C ASP A 78 -53.77 2.68 -15.04
N LEU A 79 -52.45 2.83 -15.03
CA LEU A 79 -51.50 2.10 -15.89
C LEU A 79 -50.34 1.45 -15.13
N GLY A 80 -50.40 1.43 -13.78
CA GLY A 80 -49.40 0.80 -12.91
C GLY A 80 -47.97 1.32 -13.17
N ASP A 81 -47.01 0.40 -13.33
CA ASP A 81 -45.60 0.73 -13.60
C ASP A 81 -45.41 1.60 -14.86
N GLN A 82 -46.35 1.55 -15.83
CA GLN A 82 -46.26 2.37 -17.04
C GLN A 82 -46.67 3.83 -16.81
N THR A 83 -47.44 4.14 -15.77
CA THR A 83 -48.01 5.48 -15.50
C THR A 83 -46.96 6.59 -15.60
N ARG A 84 -45.79 6.41 -14.97
CA ARG A 84 -44.72 7.41 -15.01
C ARG A 84 -44.18 7.64 -16.43
N VAL A 85 -44.03 6.59 -17.22
CA VAL A 85 -43.41 6.68 -18.56
C VAL A 85 -44.42 7.22 -19.58
N VAL A 86 -45.69 6.82 -19.47
CA VAL A 86 -46.79 7.35 -20.30
C VAL A 86 -47.01 8.84 -20.02
N ALA A 87 -47.00 9.28 -18.75
CA ALA A 87 -47.07 10.70 -18.40
C ALA A 87 -45.92 11.54 -18.99
N LEU A 88 -44.72 10.96 -19.13
CA LEU A 88 -43.59 11.61 -19.79
C LEU A 88 -43.79 11.68 -21.31
N ASP A 89 -44.19 10.58 -21.96
CA ASP A 89 -44.43 10.54 -23.41
C ASP A 89 -45.56 11.48 -23.86
N ILE A 90 -46.65 11.58 -23.08
CA ILE A 90 -47.74 12.55 -23.29
C ILE A 90 -47.19 13.98 -23.29
N ARG A 91 -46.43 14.33 -22.24
CA ARG A 91 -45.92 15.69 -22.08
C ARG A 91 -44.87 16.03 -23.15
N GLU A 92 -43.99 15.09 -23.49
CA GLU A 92 -42.96 15.29 -24.52
C GLU A 92 -43.60 15.52 -25.91
N TYR A 93 -44.65 14.76 -26.25
CA TYR A 93 -45.44 14.99 -27.47
C TYR A 93 -46.02 16.41 -27.55
N LEU A 94 -46.76 16.82 -26.50
CA LEU A 94 -47.39 18.15 -26.43
C LEU A 94 -46.35 19.27 -26.40
N GLN A 95 -45.19 19.01 -25.79
CA GLN A 95 -44.09 19.96 -25.68
C GLN A 95 -43.32 20.12 -27.00
N GLU A 96 -43.11 19.04 -27.76
CA GLU A 96 -42.54 19.08 -29.10
C GLU A 96 -43.46 19.79 -30.09
N VAL A 97 -44.76 19.48 -30.11
CA VAL A 97 -45.75 20.15 -30.99
C VAL A 97 -45.74 21.66 -30.73
N PHE A 98 -45.90 22.08 -29.47
CA PHE A 98 -45.93 23.51 -29.11
C PHE A 98 -44.63 24.26 -29.48
N GLN A 99 -43.47 23.62 -29.33
CA GLN A 99 -42.17 24.21 -29.72
C GLN A 99 -42.01 24.42 -31.24
N ARG A 100 -42.83 23.76 -32.08
CA ARG A 100 -42.79 23.91 -33.53
C ARG A 100 -43.93 24.74 -34.11
N SER A 101 -45.13 24.65 -33.55
CA SER A 101 -46.33 25.35 -34.07
C SER A 101 -46.64 26.65 -33.32
N HIS A 102 -46.13 26.81 -32.10
CA HIS A 102 -46.57 27.84 -31.13
C HIS A 102 -48.06 27.77 -30.74
N GLY A 103 -48.75 26.65 -31.04
CA GLY A 103 -50.14 26.40 -30.69
C GLY A 103 -50.37 24.95 -30.23
N MET A 104 -51.57 24.64 -29.73
CA MET A 104 -51.97 23.27 -29.36
C MET A 104 -52.96 22.69 -30.35
N GLU A 105 -52.64 22.81 -31.64
CA GLU A 105 -53.44 22.30 -32.75
C GLU A 105 -52.53 21.80 -33.86
N LEU A 106 -53.05 20.87 -34.67
CA LEU A 106 -52.39 20.34 -35.86
C LEU A 106 -53.31 20.42 -37.11
N GLU A 107 -54.42 21.14 -37.03
CA GLU A 107 -55.42 21.14 -38.11
C GLU A 107 -54.92 21.88 -39.38
N PHE A 108 -54.01 22.86 -39.21
CA PHE A 108 -53.28 23.53 -40.30
C PHE A 108 -52.49 22.59 -41.22
N LEU A 109 -52.26 21.33 -40.80
CA LEU A 109 -51.65 20.31 -41.65
C LEU A 109 -52.54 19.93 -42.85
N ARG A 110 -53.83 20.26 -42.82
CA ARG A 110 -54.76 20.09 -43.95
C ARG A 110 -54.58 21.16 -45.03
N ASP A 111 -54.23 22.39 -44.65
CA ASP A 111 -54.26 23.56 -45.52
C ASP A 111 -53.06 23.61 -46.49
N ASP A 112 -51.84 23.41 -45.99
CA ASP A 112 -50.62 23.28 -46.81
C ASP A 112 -50.00 21.89 -46.65
N SER A 113 -50.30 20.99 -47.58
CA SER A 113 -49.70 19.64 -47.64
C SER A 113 -48.16 19.66 -47.72
N GLN A 114 -47.53 20.69 -48.31
CA GLN A 114 -46.07 20.80 -48.31
C GLN A 114 -45.53 21.31 -46.96
N GLY A 115 -46.23 22.26 -46.37
CA GLY A 115 -45.99 22.80 -45.03
C GLY A 115 -46.07 21.70 -43.99
N ALA A 116 -47.12 20.89 -44.06
CA ALA A 116 -47.32 19.70 -43.24
C ALA A 116 -46.16 18.72 -43.36
N GLN A 117 -45.72 18.38 -44.58
CA GLN A 117 -44.57 17.51 -44.80
C GLN A 117 -43.26 18.07 -44.19
N ARG A 118 -43.05 19.39 -44.29
CA ARG A 118 -41.91 20.09 -43.66
C ARG A 118 -42.02 20.06 -42.13
N PHE A 119 -43.20 20.34 -41.60
CA PHE A 119 -43.51 20.39 -40.17
C PHE A 119 -43.29 19.04 -39.50
N VAL A 120 -43.92 17.96 -39.99
CA VAL A 120 -43.75 16.65 -39.36
C VAL A 120 -42.34 16.07 -39.52
N SER A 121 -41.56 16.55 -40.50
CA SER A 121 -40.15 16.18 -40.65
C SER A 121 -39.22 16.83 -39.62
N ILE A 122 -39.69 17.79 -38.80
CA ILE A 122 -38.92 18.43 -37.71
C ILE A 122 -39.42 18.05 -36.31
N LEU A 123 -40.24 16.99 -36.21
CA LEU A 123 -40.80 16.41 -34.98
C LEU A 123 -40.11 15.05 -34.66
N PRO A 124 -38.86 15.05 -34.15
CA PRO A 124 -38.12 13.82 -33.88
C PRO A 124 -38.77 12.86 -32.87
N PHE A 125 -39.51 13.34 -31.87
CA PHE A 125 -40.19 12.48 -30.89
C PHE A 125 -41.39 11.76 -31.51
N ILE A 126 -42.14 12.41 -32.41
CA ILE A 126 -43.22 11.77 -33.18
C ILE A 126 -42.68 10.71 -34.14
N GLY A 127 -41.59 11.00 -34.86
CA GLY A 127 -40.95 10.07 -35.79
C GLY A 127 -41.75 9.79 -37.07
N MET A 128 -41.09 9.27 -38.11
CA MET A 128 -41.65 9.26 -39.46
C MET A 128 -42.85 8.30 -39.65
N GLY A 129 -43.03 7.29 -38.80
CA GLY A 129 -44.21 6.40 -38.84
C GLY A 129 -45.49 7.14 -38.46
N THR A 130 -45.54 7.69 -37.24
CA THR A 130 -46.67 8.51 -36.76
C THR A 130 -46.85 9.79 -37.56
N ALA A 131 -45.75 10.41 -38.01
CA ALA A 131 -45.81 11.55 -38.93
C ALA A 131 -46.55 11.21 -40.25
N HIS A 132 -46.31 10.03 -40.82
CA HIS A 132 -47.03 9.60 -42.03
C HIS A 132 -48.51 9.29 -41.74
N TYR A 133 -48.86 8.74 -40.58
CA TYR A 133 -50.26 8.61 -40.16
C TYR A 133 -50.97 9.96 -40.09
N LEU A 134 -50.37 10.95 -39.43
CA LEU A 134 -50.91 12.30 -39.33
C LEU A 134 -51.07 12.98 -40.70
N LEU A 135 -50.08 12.84 -41.59
CA LEU A 135 -50.20 13.38 -42.95
C LEU A 135 -51.30 12.68 -43.76
N TRP A 136 -51.42 11.35 -43.64
CA TRP A 136 -52.45 10.57 -44.33
C TRP A 136 -53.87 10.96 -43.88
N LEU A 137 -54.07 11.20 -42.57
CA LEU A 137 -55.31 11.79 -42.05
C LEU A 137 -55.53 13.23 -42.54
N ALA A 138 -54.49 14.05 -42.57
CA ALA A 138 -54.58 15.45 -42.98
C ALA A 138 -54.97 15.58 -44.46
N SER A 139 -54.34 14.81 -45.35
CA SER A 139 -54.64 14.75 -46.78
C SER A 139 -55.77 13.78 -47.15
N ASN A 140 -56.83 13.69 -46.33
CA ASN A 140 -58.05 12.92 -46.61
C ASN A 140 -57.80 11.49 -47.15
N HIS A 141 -56.97 10.73 -46.45
CA HIS A 141 -56.56 9.35 -46.76
C HIS A 141 -55.73 9.16 -48.04
N GLU A 142 -55.28 10.23 -48.69
CA GLU A 142 -54.26 10.12 -49.74
C GLU A 142 -52.89 9.72 -49.20
N LEU A 143 -52.06 9.09 -50.04
CA LEU A 143 -50.70 8.71 -49.67
C LEU A 143 -49.80 9.96 -49.43
N PRO A 144 -49.11 10.06 -48.27
CA PRO A 144 -48.21 11.17 -47.96
C PRO A 144 -46.82 10.96 -48.58
N VAL A 145 -46.38 11.92 -49.41
CA VAL A 145 -45.15 11.78 -50.24
C VAL A 145 -43.98 12.57 -49.64
N THR A 146 -43.48 12.14 -48.48
CA THR A 146 -42.40 12.86 -47.79
C THR A 146 -41.02 12.66 -48.44
N PRO A 147 -40.06 13.58 -48.25
CA PRO A 147 -38.66 13.37 -48.62
C PRO A 147 -38.00 12.17 -47.93
N ALA A 148 -38.54 11.73 -46.78
CA ALA A 148 -38.09 10.55 -46.06
C ALA A 148 -38.57 9.26 -46.72
N LEU A 149 -39.85 9.18 -47.10
CA LEU A 149 -40.40 8.07 -47.88
C LEU A 149 -39.67 7.93 -49.22
N MET A 150 -39.52 9.02 -49.97
CA MET A 150 -38.81 9.02 -51.26
C MET A 150 -37.36 8.55 -51.11
N ARG A 151 -36.67 8.89 -50.03
CA ARG A 151 -35.31 8.41 -49.73
C ARG A 151 -35.25 6.89 -49.55
N VAL A 152 -36.26 6.28 -48.93
CA VAL A 152 -36.32 4.82 -48.73
C VAL A 152 -36.60 4.12 -50.06
N LEU A 153 -37.61 4.58 -50.81
CA LEU A 153 -38.02 3.97 -52.08
C LEU A 153 -36.94 4.09 -53.19
N ASP A 154 -36.18 5.19 -53.19
CA ASP A 154 -35.05 5.41 -54.08
C ASP A 154 -33.86 4.48 -53.77
N ARG A 155 -33.49 4.34 -52.49
CA ARG A 155 -32.43 3.42 -52.02
C ARG A 155 -32.76 1.94 -52.25
N LEU A 156 -34.05 1.57 -52.17
CA LEU A 156 -34.57 0.25 -52.57
C LEU A 156 -34.58 0.06 -54.10
N GLY A 157 -34.64 1.15 -54.87
CA GLY A 157 -34.76 1.14 -56.33
C GLY A 157 -36.19 0.89 -56.84
N LEU A 158 -37.21 1.21 -56.02
CA LEU A 158 -38.62 1.09 -56.37
C LEU A 158 -39.12 2.30 -57.17
N ALA A 159 -38.83 3.51 -56.69
CA ALA A 159 -39.20 4.78 -57.32
C ALA A 159 -38.07 5.81 -57.17
N SER A 160 -37.67 6.46 -58.27
CA SER A 160 -36.53 7.37 -58.29
C SER A 160 -36.84 8.71 -57.60
N ARG A 161 -35.90 9.21 -56.81
CA ARG A 161 -36.03 10.49 -56.10
C ARG A 161 -36.27 11.64 -57.08
N THR A 162 -37.36 12.37 -56.87
CA THR A 162 -37.80 13.47 -57.74
C THR A 162 -38.15 14.69 -56.91
N ALA A 163 -37.79 15.90 -57.38
CA ALA A 163 -38.02 17.15 -56.65
C ALA A 163 -39.47 17.66 -56.66
N SER A 164 -40.32 17.16 -57.57
CA SER A 164 -41.74 17.53 -57.68
C SER A 164 -42.62 16.50 -56.95
N PRO A 165 -43.40 16.90 -55.92
CA PRO A 165 -44.31 15.98 -55.22
C PRO A 165 -45.33 15.30 -56.14
N LYS A 166 -45.84 16.01 -57.17
CA LYS A 166 -46.79 15.44 -58.15
C LYS A 166 -46.16 14.29 -58.97
N LYS A 167 -44.91 14.47 -59.43
CA LYS A 167 -44.16 13.40 -60.11
C LYS A 167 -43.80 12.24 -59.17
N ALA A 168 -43.50 12.56 -57.90
CA ALA A 168 -43.22 11.56 -56.88
C ALA A 168 -44.47 10.70 -56.56
N ARG A 169 -45.65 11.30 -56.33
CA ARG A 169 -46.90 10.54 -56.14
C ARG A 169 -47.17 9.60 -57.31
N ALA A 170 -47.14 10.11 -58.55
CA ALA A 170 -47.35 9.30 -59.76
C ALA A 170 -46.34 8.14 -59.93
N ALA A 171 -45.18 8.20 -59.29
CA ALA A 171 -44.19 7.11 -59.27
C ALA A 171 -44.41 6.09 -58.13
N ILE A 172 -45.09 6.48 -57.03
CA ILE A 172 -45.38 5.59 -55.88
C ILE A 172 -46.75 4.93 -56.00
N GLU A 173 -47.76 5.66 -56.44
CA GLU A 173 -49.15 5.21 -56.55
C GLU A 173 -49.33 3.85 -57.28
N PRO A 174 -48.65 3.54 -58.41
CA PRO A 174 -48.73 2.22 -59.05
C PRO A 174 -47.93 1.09 -58.36
N ILE A 175 -47.15 1.38 -57.31
CA ILE A 175 -46.37 0.37 -56.56
C ILE A 175 -46.96 0.05 -55.17
N VAL A 176 -47.96 0.79 -54.71
CA VAL A 176 -48.66 0.54 -53.43
C VAL A 176 -49.79 -0.48 -53.65
N PRO A 177 -49.98 -1.49 -52.78
CA PRO A 177 -51.16 -2.34 -52.83
C PRO A 177 -52.41 -1.55 -52.45
N LYS A 178 -53.47 -1.63 -53.26
CA LYS A 178 -54.74 -0.93 -53.01
C LYS A 178 -55.33 -1.30 -51.63
N GLY A 179 -55.77 -0.32 -50.86
CA GLY A 179 -56.30 -0.51 -49.51
C GLY A 179 -55.24 -0.75 -48.44
N GLN A 180 -53.94 -0.57 -48.76
CA GLN A 180 -52.81 -0.66 -47.84
C GLN A 180 -52.00 0.65 -47.81
N GLU A 181 -52.59 1.77 -48.22
CA GLU A 181 -51.92 3.07 -48.33
C GLU A 181 -51.40 3.55 -46.97
N LEU A 182 -52.21 3.41 -45.91
CA LEU A 182 -51.83 3.71 -44.52
C LEU A 182 -50.73 2.78 -44.01
N ASP A 183 -50.90 1.46 -44.19
CA ASP A 183 -49.95 0.44 -43.77
C ASP A 183 -48.56 0.66 -44.41
N PHE A 184 -48.56 0.89 -45.73
CA PHE A 184 -47.38 1.26 -46.49
C PHE A 184 -46.74 2.55 -45.99
N ALA A 185 -47.54 3.60 -45.77
CA ALA A 185 -47.04 4.89 -45.32
C ALA A 185 -46.37 4.77 -43.94
N VAL A 186 -47.02 4.16 -42.95
CA VAL A 186 -46.47 4.02 -41.60
C VAL A 186 -45.27 3.08 -41.58
N ARG A 187 -45.32 1.90 -42.22
CA ARG A 187 -44.19 0.95 -42.24
C ARG A 187 -42.95 1.51 -42.93
N PHE A 188 -43.07 2.12 -44.10
CA PHE A 188 -41.92 2.77 -44.74
C PHE A 188 -41.49 4.08 -44.04
N GLY A 189 -42.39 4.71 -43.28
CA GLY A 189 -42.07 5.78 -42.33
C GLY A 189 -41.17 5.27 -41.20
N GLU A 190 -41.54 4.18 -40.53
CA GLU A 190 -40.70 3.50 -39.54
C GLU A 190 -39.33 3.16 -40.10
N VAL A 191 -39.24 2.57 -41.30
CA VAL A 191 -37.94 2.29 -41.96
C VAL A 191 -37.10 3.56 -42.15
N ALA A 192 -37.74 4.69 -42.45
CA ALA A 192 -37.06 5.98 -42.64
C ALA A 192 -36.47 6.57 -41.34
N SER A 193 -37.09 6.30 -40.19
CA SER A 193 -36.63 6.71 -38.85
C SER A 193 -35.67 5.71 -38.19
N ARG A 194 -36.00 4.41 -38.20
CA ARG A 194 -35.29 3.35 -37.46
C ARG A 194 -33.92 3.03 -38.06
N TRP A 195 -33.81 2.98 -39.39
CA TRP A 195 -32.57 2.55 -40.07
C TRP A 195 -32.13 3.48 -41.20
N CYS A 196 -33.05 3.97 -42.02
CA CYS A 196 -32.72 4.57 -43.31
C CYS A 196 -32.54 6.10 -43.22
N ASP A 197 -31.72 6.58 -42.29
CA ASP A 197 -31.44 8.02 -42.10
C ASP A 197 -30.86 8.72 -43.35
N ALA A 198 -31.06 10.03 -43.46
CA ALA A 198 -30.52 10.89 -44.50
C ALA A 198 -28.99 10.91 -44.55
N ARG A 199 -28.31 11.04 -43.40
CA ARG A 199 -26.85 11.25 -43.29
C ARG A 199 -26.09 9.95 -43.01
N LYS A 200 -26.49 9.18 -42.00
CA LYS A 200 -25.78 7.98 -41.53
C LYS A 200 -26.74 6.79 -41.32
N PRO A 201 -27.23 6.16 -42.40
CA PRO A 201 -28.16 5.05 -42.31
C PRO A 201 -27.52 3.79 -41.69
N ILE A 202 -28.26 3.16 -40.78
CA ILE A 202 -27.87 1.95 -40.04
C ILE A 202 -28.24 0.72 -40.88
N CYS A 203 -27.61 0.58 -42.05
CA CYS A 203 -27.96 -0.47 -43.01
C CYS A 203 -27.68 -1.90 -42.51
N HIS A 204 -26.86 -2.09 -41.48
CA HIS A 204 -26.51 -3.40 -40.91
C HIS A 204 -27.59 -3.98 -39.98
N GLU A 205 -28.51 -3.14 -39.46
CA GLU A 205 -29.65 -3.57 -38.64
C GLU A 205 -30.98 -3.58 -39.43
N CYS A 206 -30.95 -3.13 -40.69
CA CYS A 206 -32.15 -2.91 -41.48
C CYS A 206 -32.75 -4.22 -42.02
N VAL A 207 -33.99 -4.53 -41.64
CA VAL A 207 -34.74 -5.73 -42.10
C VAL A 207 -34.91 -5.86 -43.62
N LEU A 208 -34.62 -4.79 -44.37
CA LEU A 208 -34.67 -4.75 -45.84
C LEU A 208 -33.28 -4.79 -46.50
N VAL A 209 -32.19 -5.02 -45.76
CA VAL A 209 -30.82 -4.97 -46.30
C VAL A 209 -30.62 -5.94 -47.47
N ASP A 210 -31.24 -7.12 -47.42
CA ASP A 210 -31.14 -8.16 -48.46
C ASP A 210 -31.98 -7.92 -49.72
N ASP A 211 -32.84 -6.91 -49.73
CA ASP A 211 -33.55 -6.46 -50.94
C ASP A 211 -33.04 -5.08 -51.42
N CYS A 212 -32.45 -4.29 -50.51
CA CYS A 212 -32.03 -2.92 -50.74
C CYS A 212 -30.69 -2.83 -51.48
N LYS A 213 -30.72 -2.34 -52.73
CA LYS A 213 -29.52 -2.12 -53.56
C LYS A 213 -28.47 -1.24 -52.86
N PHE A 214 -28.90 -0.15 -52.24
CA PHE A 214 -28.05 0.72 -51.43
C PHE A 214 -27.57 0.00 -50.15
N GLY A 215 -28.47 -0.72 -49.47
CA GLY A 215 -28.20 -1.44 -48.23
C GLY A 215 -27.08 -2.47 -48.37
N LYS A 216 -27.12 -3.30 -49.42
CA LYS A 216 -26.06 -4.30 -49.70
C LYS A 216 -24.68 -3.69 -49.87
N LYS A 217 -24.57 -2.50 -50.48
CA LYS A 217 -23.28 -1.80 -50.58
C LYS A 217 -22.86 -1.27 -49.21
N ALA A 218 -23.72 -0.51 -48.55
CA ALA A 218 -23.43 0.08 -47.24
C ALA A 218 -23.08 -0.97 -46.17
N TYR A 219 -23.69 -2.16 -46.22
CA TYR A 219 -23.37 -3.28 -45.34
C TYR A 219 -21.97 -3.86 -45.59
N LYS A 220 -21.57 -4.04 -46.86
CA LYS A 220 -20.21 -4.46 -47.22
C LYS A 220 -19.17 -3.41 -46.80
N ASP A 221 -19.43 -2.14 -47.11
CA ASP A 221 -18.57 -1.02 -46.72
C ASP A 221 -18.41 -0.93 -45.19
N TRP A 222 -19.50 -1.16 -44.43
CA TRP A 222 -19.48 -1.24 -42.96
C TRP A 222 -18.68 -2.45 -42.45
N LYS A 223 -18.84 -3.64 -43.04
CA LYS A 223 -18.10 -4.84 -42.63
C LYS A 223 -16.58 -4.66 -42.79
N VAL A 224 -16.15 -4.09 -43.92
CA VAL A 224 -14.73 -3.74 -44.16
C VAL A 224 -14.22 -2.67 -43.18
N GLN A 225 -15.09 -1.74 -42.74
CA GLN A 225 -14.74 -0.79 -41.68
C GLN A 225 -14.58 -1.47 -40.32
N GLN A 226 -15.43 -2.43 -39.96
CA GLN A 226 -15.28 -3.21 -38.72
C GLN A 226 -13.99 -4.04 -38.73
N GLU A 227 -13.73 -4.79 -39.80
CA GLU A 227 -12.50 -5.58 -39.97
C GLU A 227 -11.24 -4.70 -39.88
N ARG A 228 -11.27 -3.49 -40.46
CA ARG A 228 -10.17 -2.51 -40.32
C ARG A 228 -10.04 -1.98 -38.88
N GLN A 229 -11.14 -1.72 -38.18
CA GLN A 229 -11.12 -1.26 -36.78
C GLN A 229 -10.56 -2.34 -35.85
N GLU A 230 -10.95 -3.60 -36.05
CA GLU A 230 -10.42 -4.74 -35.31
C GLU A 230 -8.91 -4.94 -35.56
N GLN A 231 -8.47 -4.92 -36.82
CA GLN A 231 -7.03 -4.97 -37.16
C GLN A 231 -6.21 -3.84 -36.50
N MET A 232 -6.78 -2.63 -36.44
CA MET A 232 -6.14 -1.50 -35.74
C MET A 232 -6.06 -1.72 -34.23
N ARG A 233 -7.13 -2.24 -33.60
CA ARG A 233 -7.12 -2.62 -32.18
C ARG A 233 -6.08 -3.69 -31.87
N VAL A 234 -6.05 -4.80 -32.62
CA VAL A 234 -5.08 -5.88 -32.44
C VAL A 234 -3.65 -5.36 -32.59
N ARG A 235 -3.41 -4.44 -33.54
CA ARG A 235 -2.09 -3.79 -33.71
C ARG A 235 -1.71 -2.88 -32.55
N GLU A 236 -2.68 -2.18 -31.95
CA GLU A 236 -2.48 -1.32 -30.79
C GLU A 236 -2.25 -2.13 -29.50
N GLU A 237 -3.08 -3.14 -29.25
CA GLU A 237 -2.93 -4.09 -28.15
C GLU A 237 -1.56 -4.82 -28.22
N ALA A 238 -1.12 -5.24 -29.42
CA ALA A 238 0.21 -5.80 -29.63
C ALA A 238 1.35 -4.78 -29.36
N ARG A 239 1.18 -3.51 -29.74
CA ARG A 239 2.14 -2.43 -29.43
C ARG A 239 2.24 -2.19 -27.93
N LEU A 240 1.11 -2.14 -27.23
CA LEU A 240 1.05 -1.96 -25.78
C LEU A 240 1.68 -3.15 -25.04
N ALA A 241 1.43 -4.39 -25.48
CA ALA A 241 2.07 -5.58 -24.92
C ALA A 241 3.60 -5.58 -25.08
N VAL A 242 4.14 -5.03 -26.17
CA VAL A 242 5.59 -4.84 -26.33
C VAL A 242 6.16 -3.76 -25.40
N ILE A 243 5.39 -2.69 -25.14
CA ILE A 243 5.77 -1.65 -24.17
C ILE A 243 5.77 -2.21 -22.75
N GLN A 244 4.69 -2.88 -22.34
CA GLN A 244 4.56 -3.53 -21.03
C GLN A 244 5.71 -4.53 -20.78
N LYS A 245 6.00 -5.42 -21.73
CA LYS A 245 7.13 -6.37 -21.61
C LYS A 245 8.48 -5.67 -21.40
N LYS A 246 8.74 -4.54 -22.07
CA LYS A 246 9.96 -3.74 -21.87
C LYS A 246 10.00 -3.05 -20.52
N GLU A 247 8.87 -2.55 -20.03
CA GLU A 247 8.78 -1.99 -18.68
C GLU A 247 8.96 -3.06 -17.60
N ASP A 248 8.38 -4.24 -17.75
CA ASP A 248 8.50 -5.35 -16.79
C ASP A 248 9.93 -5.91 -16.77
N GLU A 249 10.59 -5.98 -17.92
CA GLU A 249 12.03 -6.29 -18.00
C GLU A 249 12.87 -5.23 -17.27
N LYS A 250 12.54 -3.94 -17.43
CA LYS A 250 13.19 -2.84 -16.69
C LYS A 250 12.93 -2.94 -15.18
N ARG A 251 11.68 -3.13 -14.75
CA ARG A 251 11.28 -3.34 -13.34
C ARG A 251 12.07 -4.50 -12.72
N ARG A 252 12.08 -5.67 -13.37
CA ARG A 252 12.87 -6.84 -12.93
C ARG A 252 14.37 -6.54 -12.82
N LYS A 253 14.96 -5.81 -13.76
CA LYS A 253 16.37 -5.41 -13.73
C LYS A 253 16.67 -4.40 -12.61
N GLU A 254 15.72 -3.55 -12.25
CA GLU A 254 15.84 -2.61 -11.11
C GLU A 254 15.69 -3.33 -9.77
N ASP A 255 14.75 -4.28 -9.65
CA ASP A 255 14.58 -5.13 -8.46
C ASP A 255 15.78 -6.04 -8.22
N GLU A 256 16.37 -6.62 -9.27
CA GLU A 256 17.59 -7.42 -9.16
C GLU A 256 18.79 -6.57 -8.69
N LYS A 257 18.91 -5.33 -9.19
CA LYS A 257 19.92 -4.37 -8.72
C LYS A 257 19.70 -3.97 -7.26
N ARG A 258 18.45 -3.73 -6.84
CA ARG A 258 18.10 -3.49 -5.42
C ARG A 258 18.52 -4.67 -4.56
N LYS A 259 18.03 -5.87 -4.85
CA LYS A 259 18.39 -7.11 -4.12
C LYS A 259 19.90 -7.33 -4.01
N LYS A 260 20.67 -7.08 -5.07
CA LYS A 260 22.15 -7.16 -5.04
C LYS A 260 22.78 -6.09 -4.14
N LYS A 261 22.30 -4.84 -4.19
CA LYS A 261 22.75 -3.77 -3.29
C LYS A 261 22.44 -4.11 -1.83
N ASP A 262 21.20 -4.53 -1.56
CA ASP A 262 20.70 -4.81 -0.22
C ASP A 262 21.44 -6.01 0.41
N ALA A 263 21.74 -7.05 -0.39
CA ALA A 263 22.59 -8.17 0.02
C ALA A 263 24.04 -7.72 0.35
N LEU A 264 24.66 -6.89 -0.50
CA LEU A 264 26.00 -6.33 -0.23
C LEU A 264 26.02 -5.43 1.02
N GLU A 265 24.93 -4.73 1.29
CA GLU A 265 24.80 -3.90 2.50
C GLU A 265 24.58 -4.77 3.75
N ALA A 266 23.76 -5.82 3.67
CA ALA A 266 23.61 -6.82 4.73
C ALA A 266 24.94 -7.55 5.03
N GLU A 267 25.71 -7.91 4.00
CA GLU A 267 27.03 -8.53 4.16
C GLU A 267 28.03 -7.58 4.87
N LYS A 268 28.04 -6.29 4.49
CA LYS A 268 28.84 -5.26 5.18
C LYS A 268 28.43 -5.11 6.64
N ARG A 269 27.13 -4.97 6.92
CA ARG A 269 26.57 -4.88 8.28
C ARG A 269 26.93 -6.12 9.12
N ALA A 270 26.88 -7.33 8.53
CA ALA A 270 27.28 -8.58 9.19
C ALA A 270 28.79 -8.63 9.49
N LYS A 271 29.64 -8.23 8.54
CA LYS A 271 31.11 -8.12 8.73
C LYS A 271 31.48 -7.09 9.80
N GLU A 272 30.77 -5.96 9.85
CA GLU A 272 30.94 -4.94 10.89
C GLU A 272 30.47 -5.43 12.26
N ALA A 273 29.28 -6.04 12.35
CA ALA A 273 28.78 -6.65 13.59
C ALA A 273 29.73 -7.74 14.11
N ALA A 274 30.30 -8.58 13.25
CA ALA A 274 31.29 -9.58 13.63
C ALA A 274 32.62 -8.95 14.11
N ARG A 275 33.05 -7.83 13.50
CA ARG A 275 34.21 -7.05 13.97
C ARG A 275 33.95 -6.43 15.34
N LEU A 276 32.79 -5.82 15.55
CA LEU A 276 32.37 -5.23 16.83
C LEU A 276 32.23 -6.32 17.91
N GLY A 277 31.68 -7.48 17.57
CA GLY A 277 31.62 -8.66 18.44
C GLY A 277 33.01 -9.10 18.91
N LYS A 278 33.97 -9.28 17.99
CA LYS A 278 35.37 -9.63 18.33
C LYS A 278 36.07 -8.55 19.17
N ILE A 279 35.71 -7.26 19.00
CA ILE A 279 36.22 -6.16 19.84
C ILE A 279 35.60 -6.23 21.24
N ALA A 280 34.29 -6.48 21.36
CA ALA A 280 33.59 -6.63 22.63
C ALA A 280 34.07 -7.87 23.41
N GLU A 281 34.30 -8.98 22.73
CA GLU A 281 34.90 -10.21 23.27
C GLU A 281 36.32 -9.94 23.81
N LYS A 282 37.20 -9.30 23.03
CA LYS A 282 38.53 -8.89 23.50
C LYS A 282 38.47 -7.94 24.70
N LYS A 283 37.54 -6.98 24.72
CA LYS A 283 37.32 -6.11 25.89
C LYS A 283 36.88 -6.91 27.12
N ARG A 284 35.92 -7.83 26.97
CA ARG A 284 35.48 -8.73 28.05
C ARG A 284 36.61 -9.64 28.56
N ALA A 285 37.47 -10.15 27.68
CA ALA A 285 38.62 -10.96 28.07
C ALA A 285 39.64 -10.15 28.88
N VAL A 286 40.01 -8.95 28.43
CA VAL A 286 40.91 -8.03 29.17
C VAL A 286 40.30 -7.58 30.49
N GLU A 287 38.99 -7.34 30.53
CA GLU A 287 38.27 -7.00 31.76
C GLU A 287 38.21 -8.17 32.73
N ALA A 288 37.94 -9.39 32.25
CA ALA A 288 37.98 -10.61 33.05
C ALA A 288 39.39 -10.90 33.59
N GLU A 289 40.44 -10.69 32.79
CA GLU A 289 41.84 -10.81 33.24
C GLU A 289 42.16 -9.75 34.32
N LYS A 290 41.69 -8.51 34.15
CA LYS A 290 41.83 -7.45 35.15
C LYS A 290 41.07 -7.78 36.44
N GLN A 291 39.83 -8.28 36.34
CA GLN A 291 39.05 -8.72 37.49
C GLN A 291 39.69 -9.93 38.17
N ALA A 292 40.25 -10.89 37.43
CA ALA A 292 40.98 -12.03 37.97
C ALA A 292 42.27 -11.59 38.71
N LYS A 293 43.03 -10.62 38.17
CA LYS A 293 44.20 -10.03 38.85
C LYS A 293 43.80 -9.26 40.11
N LEU A 294 42.71 -8.48 40.06
CA LEU A 294 42.18 -7.78 41.24
C LEU A 294 41.69 -8.76 42.31
N LYS A 295 41.00 -9.84 41.92
CA LYS A 295 40.57 -10.91 42.81
C LYS A 295 41.78 -11.65 43.42
N ALA A 296 42.74 -12.07 42.61
CA ALA A 296 43.97 -12.71 43.11
C ALA A 296 44.75 -11.81 44.07
N ALA A 297 44.78 -10.49 43.84
CA ALA A 297 45.39 -9.52 44.75
C ALA A 297 44.58 -9.33 46.05
N ALA A 298 43.24 -9.44 46.00
CA ALA A 298 42.37 -9.43 47.17
C ALA A 298 42.52 -10.74 47.98
N ASP A 299 42.48 -11.89 47.31
CA ASP A 299 42.68 -13.22 47.91
C ASP A 299 44.09 -13.35 48.55
N ALA A 300 45.12 -12.79 47.90
CA ALA A 300 46.47 -12.73 48.46
C ALA A 300 46.56 -11.80 49.70
N LYS A 301 45.86 -10.66 49.70
CA LYS A 301 45.75 -9.79 50.89
C LYS A 301 44.99 -10.48 52.02
N ALA A 302 43.86 -11.12 51.73
CA ALA A 302 43.06 -11.87 52.69
C ALA A 302 43.86 -13.05 53.28
N LYS A 303 44.64 -13.75 52.46
CA LYS A 303 45.56 -14.78 52.94
C LYS A 303 46.67 -14.21 53.81
N ALA A 304 47.32 -13.12 53.40
CA ALA A 304 48.35 -12.46 54.22
C ALA A 304 47.78 -11.92 55.56
N GLU A 305 46.53 -11.45 55.57
CA GLU A 305 45.83 -11.05 56.80
C GLU A 305 45.47 -12.26 57.67
N ALA A 306 44.97 -13.35 57.09
CA ALA A 306 44.70 -14.59 57.79
C ALA A 306 45.97 -15.22 58.38
N ASP A 307 47.09 -15.23 57.63
CA ASP A 307 48.40 -15.67 58.09
C ASP A 307 48.95 -14.74 59.19
N ARG A 308 48.73 -13.42 59.10
CA ARG A 308 49.08 -12.46 60.16
C ARG A 308 48.22 -12.65 61.43
N LEU A 309 46.94 -12.97 61.27
CA LEU A 309 46.03 -13.28 62.38
C LEU A 309 46.39 -14.63 63.02
N ARG A 310 46.76 -15.62 62.21
CA ARG A 310 47.31 -16.91 62.65
C ARG A 310 48.61 -16.72 63.40
N GLN A 311 49.56 -15.94 62.88
CA GLN A 311 50.81 -15.61 63.58
C GLN A 311 50.57 -14.87 64.89
N LYS A 312 49.56 -13.97 64.97
CA LYS A 312 49.12 -13.39 66.25
C LYS A 312 48.62 -14.46 67.23
N LYS A 313 47.74 -15.36 66.80
CA LYS A 313 47.21 -16.46 67.63
C LYS A 313 48.31 -17.45 68.05
N GLU A 314 49.23 -17.80 67.16
CA GLU A 314 50.39 -18.65 67.47
C GLU A 314 51.38 -17.94 68.41
N ALA A 315 51.59 -16.63 68.28
CA ALA A 315 52.41 -15.84 69.22
C ALA A 315 51.74 -15.71 70.60
N GLU A 316 50.41 -15.60 70.65
CA GLU A 316 49.61 -15.61 71.88
C GLU A 316 49.63 -16.99 72.56
N GLN A 317 49.41 -18.06 71.79
CA GLN A 317 49.59 -19.44 72.27
C GLN A 317 51.03 -19.71 72.72
N ARG A 318 52.06 -19.17 72.03
CA ARG A 318 53.46 -19.26 72.47
C ARG A 318 53.71 -18.46 73.75
N LYS A 319 53.05 -17.33 73.99
CA LYS A 319 53.10 -16.61 75.27
C LYS A 319 52.44 -17.41 76.40
N LEU A 320 51.27 -18.00 76.14
CA LEU A 320 50.57 -18.87 77.10
C LEU A 320 51.38 -20.14 77.40
N ALA A 321 51.97 -20.77 76.38
CA ALA A 321 52.86 -21.91 76.52
C ALA A 321 54.16 -21.54 77.25
N ALA A 322 54.77 -20.39 76.96
CA ALA A 322 55.95 -19.91 77.67
C ALA A 322 55.65 -19.56 79.14
N ALA A 323 54.44 -19.07 79.45
CA ALA A 323 54.00 -18.88 80.84
C ALA A 323 53.82 -20.22 81.57
N ALA A 324 53.24 -21.22 80.91
CA ALA A 324 53.12 -22.58 81.45
C ALA A 324 54.50 -23.28 81.58
N GLU A 325 55.42 -23.05 80.64
CA GLU A 325 56.77 -23.57 80.66
C GLU A 325 57.63 -22.87 81.73
N ALA A 326 57.48 -21.56 81.94
CA ALA A 326 58.09 -20.84 83.05
C ALA A 326 57.61 -21.38 84.40
N LYS A 327 56.31 -21.68 84.53
CA LYS A 327 55.74 -22.35 85.72
C LYS A 327 56.37 -23.73 85.94
N ARG A 328 56.45 -24.57 84.89
CA ARG A 328 57.13 -25.88 84.94
C ARG A 328 58.64 -25.77 85.20
N LYS A 329 59.31 -24.72 84.73
CA LYS A 329 60.74 -24.48 84.97
C LYS A 329 61.02 -24.02 86.40
N ALA A 330 60.09 -23.30 87.04
CA ALA A 330 60.16 -23.06 88.49
C ALA A 330 60.04 -24.38 89.28
N GLU A 331 59.08 -25.25 88.93
CA GLU A 331 58.93 -26.59 89.53
C GLU A 331 60.15 -27.50 89.29
N ALA A 332 60.80 -27.40 88.13
CA ALA A 332 62.01 -28.17 87.79
C ALA A 332 63.28 -27.63 88.45
N ALA A 333 63.42 -26.30 88.60
CA ALA A 333 64.55 -25.67 89.27
C ALA A 333 64.65 -26.08 90.75
N ALA A 334 63.50 -26.28 91.41
CA ALA A 334 63.44 -26.83 92.76
C ALA A 334 64.04 -28.25 92.87
N LYS A 335 63.95 -29.06 91.80
CA LYS A 335 64.41 -30.47 91.79
C LYS A 335 65.88 -30.63 91.37
N ASP A 336 66.38 -29.86 90.40
CA ASP A 336 67.81 -29.96 90.01
C ASP A 336 68.76 -29.35 91.08
N ALA A 337 68.24 -28.50 91.96
CA ALA A 337 68.96 -27.99 93.13
C ALA A 337 69.38 -29.10 94.12
N GLU A 338 68.58 -30.17 94.27
CA GLU A 338 68.99 -31.36 95.03
C GLU A 338 70.13 -32.10 94.32
N ARG A 339 69.98 -32.33 93.01
CA ARG A 339 70.89 -33.18 92.23
C ARG A 339 72.33 -32.68 92.23
N LYS A 340 72.54 -31.37 92.19
CA LYS A 340 73.87 -30.74 92.17
C LYS A 340 74.71 -30.97 93.43
N LYS A 341 74.13 -31.43 94.55
CA LYS A 341 74.91 -31.88 95.72
C LYS A 341 75.58 -33.24 95.53
N ALA A 342 75.13 -34.08 94.58
CA ALA A 342 75.58 -35.47 94.48
C ALA A 342 76.86 -35.66 93.63
N GLU A 343 76.98 -35.00 92.48
CA GLU A 343 78.04 -35.32 91.51
C GLU A 343 79.42 -34.72 91.84
N ALA A 344 79.47 -33.59 92.56
CA ALA A 344 80.71 -32.90 92.94
C ALA A 344 81.69 -33.77 93.75
N LYS A 345 81.21 -34.84 94.40
CA LYS A 345 82.00 -35.75 95.23
C LYS A 345 82.88 -36.73 94.43
N LYS A 346 82.56 -37.03 93.16
CA LYS A 346 83.17 -38.17 92.43
C LYS A 346 84.41 -37.88 91.57
N LEU A 347 84.64 -36.63 91.15
CA LEU A 347 85.71 -36.35 90.17
C LEU A 347 87.07 -35.98 90.80
N ALA A 348 87.11 -35.74 92.12
CA ALA A 348 88.34 -35.34 92.82
C ALA A 348 89.42 -36.44 92.82
N GLU A 349 89.02 -37.70 92.94
CA GLU A 349 89.94 -38.85 93.13
C GLU A 349 90.87 -39.08 91.93
N LYS A 350 90.40 -38.84 90.70
CA LYS A 350 91.16 -39.21 89.48
C LYS A 350 92.43 -38.39 89.24
N LYS A 351 92.63 -37.26 89.96
CA LYS A 351 93.82 -36.40 89.81
C LYS A 351 95.07 -36.87 90.56
N ALA A 352 94.99 -37.91 91.39
CA ALA A 352 96.11 -38.33 92.22
C ALA A 352 97.15 -39.22 91.50
N LEU A 353 96.71 -40.11 90.60
CA LEU A 353 97.46 -41.35 90.32
C LEU A 353 98.66 -41.23 89.38
N GLU A 354 98.56 -40.49 88.26
CA GLU A 354 99.63 -40.49 87.23
C GLU A 354 100.83 -39.60 87.56
N LYS A 355 100.69 -38.61 88.47
CA LYS A 355 101.80 -37.74 88.88
C LYS A 355 102.97 -38.48 89.54
N GLN A 356 102.73 -39.72 89.99
CA GLN A 356 103.72 -40.56 90.63
C GLN A 356 104.59 -41.34 89.63
N LYS A 357 104.19 -41.44 88.36
CA LYS A 357 104.96 -42.17 87.34
C LYS A 357 106.09 -41.31 86.75
N GLU A 358 107.23 -41.43 87.44
CA GLU A 358 108.49 -41.73 86.78
C GLU A 358 109.07 -40.58 85.92
N ALA A 359 109.34 -39.37 86.43
CA ALA A 359 110.10 -39.03 87.65
C ALA A 359 111.51 -39.67 87.71
N GLU A 360 111.62 -40.96 87.41
CA GLU A 360 112.79 -41.80 87.67
C GLU A 360 113.76 -41.84 86.48
N ARG A 361 113.23 -41.84 85.23
CA ARG A 361 114.05 -41.72 84.01
C ARG A 361 114.89 -40.44 83.90
N LYS A 362 114.62 -39.42 84.72
CA LYS A 362 115.47 -38.22 84.84
C LYS A 362 116.79 -38.46 85.57
N ALA A 363 116.96 -39.58 86.28
CA ALA A 363 118.17 -39.89 87.02
C ALA A 363 119.35 -40.34 86.14
N LEU A 364 119.09 -40.90 84.95
CA LEU A 364 120.14 -41.53 84.15
C LEU A 364 120.74 -40.59 83.10
N ALA A 365 122.07 -40.50 83.10
CA ALA A 365 122.89 -39.82 82.08
C ALA A 365 122.81 -38.28 81.99
N LEU A 366 122.47 -37.59 83.09
CA LEU A 366 122.95 -36.22 83.39
C LEU A 366 124.49 -36.18 83.61
N LYS A 367 125.24 -37.01 82.87
CA LYS A 367 126.65 -37.39 83.08
C LYS A 367 127.50 -37.26 81.81
N LYS A 368 126.88 -36.87 80.67
CA LYS A 368 127.58 -36.58 79.40
C LYS A 368 127.26 -35.20 78.81
N ALA A 369 126.49 -34.37 79.51
CA ALA A 369 126.58 -32.92 79.37
C ALA A 369 127.92 -32.48 80.01
N LYS A 370 128.99 -32.51 79.21
CA LYS A 370 130.30 -32.01 79.63
C LYS A 370 130.24 -30.48 79.81
N GLU A 371 130.93 -30.03 80.86
CA GLU A 371 131.90 -28.92 80.83
C GLU A 371 131.79 -27.91 79.67
N LYS A 372 131.42 -26.67 80.03
CA LYS A 372 131.62 -25.38 79.30
C LYS A 372 130.75 -25.13 78.05
N ALA A 373 130.32 -23.90 77.77
CA ALA A 373 130.55 -22.60 78.43
C ALA A 373 129.24 -21.78 78.56
N ALA A 374 129.24 -20.68 79.33
CA ALA A 374 128.03 -19.92 79.70
C ALA A 374 128.13 -18.40 79.43
N ALA A 375 126.97 -17.77 79.15
CA ALA A 375 126.48 -16.43 79.58
C ALA A 375 127.27 -15.12 79.24
N ASP A 376 126.71 -13.89 79.12
CA ASP A 376 125.34 -13.29 78.93
C ASP A 376 125.41 -11.72 78.84
N LYS A 377 124.31 -10.98 78.49
CA LYS A 377 123.76 -9.68 79.08
C LYS A 377 123.16 -8.53 78.16
N ALA A 378 122.16 -7.73 78.65
CA ALA A 378 121.45 -6.51 78.08
C ALA A 378 120.65 -5.69 79.21
N ALA A 379 119.77 -4.62 79.13
CA ALA A 379 119.04 -3.70 78.16
C ALA A 379 118.38 -2.43 78.89
N ALA A 380 117.44 -1.62 78.27
CA ALA A 380 116.46 -0.55 78.80
C ALA A 380 116.61 0.94 78.26
N ALA A 381 115.74 2.02 78.34
CA ALA A 381 114.30 2.37 78.67
C ALA A 381 113.89 3.86 78.20
N ALA A 382 112.66 4.44 78.48
CA ALA A 382 112.12 5.75 77.94
C ALA A 382 111.10 6.62 78.81
N LYS A 383 110.56 7.81 78.36
CA LYS A 383 109.70 8.79 79.17
C LYS A 383 108.56 9.69 78.50
N LYS A 384 107.93 10.71 79.20
CA LYS A 384 106.43 11.09 79.20
C LYS A 384 105.95 12.57 79.62
N ALA A 385 104.62 12.99 79.64
CA ALA A 385 104.03 14.39 79.93
C ALA A 385 102.53 14.59 80.49
N ALA A 386 101.95 15.84 80.74
CA ALA A 386 100.57 16.26 81.32
C ALA A 386 100.15 17.81 81.13
N LEU A 387 99.08 18.60 81.58
CA LEU A 387 97.75 18.60 82.36
C LEU A 387 96.90 20.01 82.38
N ALA A 388 95.64 20.13 82.97
CA ALA A 388 94.79 21.32 83.50
C ALA A 388 93.74 22.15 82.60
N LYS A 389 92.75 23.07 82.95
CA LYS A 389 92.03 23.73 84.16
C LYS A 389 90.55 24.37 83.91
N LYS A 390 89.99 25.46 84.58
CA LYS A 390 88.53 25.98 84.64
C LYS A 390 88.25 27.53 85.02
N ALA A 391 87.01 28.06 85.39
CA ALA A 391 85.90 28.85 84.68
C ALA A 391 84.72 29.50 85.58
N ALA A 392 83.98 30.64 85.27
CA ALA A 392 82.78 31.24 86.06
C ALA A 392 81.88 32.48 85.54
N ALA A 393 80.59 32.65 86.03
CA ALA A 393 79.68 33.89 86.22
C ALA A 393 78.81 34.57 85.05
N LYS A 394 77.78 35.51 85.12
CA LYS A 394 76.75 36.14 86.09
C LYS A 394 75.62 37.10 85.44
N LYS A 395 74.49 37.45 86.16
CA LYS A 395 73.43 38.59 86.07
C LYS A 395 72.15 38.61 85.12
N PRO A 396 71.05 39.43 85.36
CA PRO A 396 69.62 39.11 84.98
C PRO A 396 68.65 40.26 84.46
N ALA A 397 67.32 39.98 84.38
CA ALA A 397 66.08 40.84 84.41
C ALA A 397 65.18 40.96 83.13
N PRO A 398 63.85 41.29 83.20
CA PRO A 398 62.84 40.83 82.20
C PRO A 398 61.86 41.86 81.57
N ALA A 399 61.12 41.44 80.50
CA ALA A 399 59.64 41.54 80.30
C ALA A 399 59.10 41.94 78.89
N LYS A 400 57.96 41.29 78.53
CA LYS A 400 56.83 41.73 77.66
C LYS A 400 56.99 42.08 76.15
N LYS A 401 56.35 41.20 75.36
CA LYS A 401 55.35 41.46 74.26
C LYS A 401 55.80 41.86 72.83
N LYS A 402 54.86 41.56 71.91
CA LYS A 402 54.61 42.09 70.53
C LYS A 402 55.44 41.55 69.34
N ALA A 403 54.92 40.44 68.78
CA ALA A 403 54.21 40.42 67.49
C ALA A 403 54.96 40.58 66.14
N LYS A 404 54.19 40.34 65.06
CA LYS A 404 54.36 40.76 63.65
C LYS A 404 55.34 39.95 62.76
N LYS A 405 54.75 39.34 61.73
CA LYS A 405 55.33 39.03 60.39
C LYS A 405 56.54 38.07 60.35
N ARG A 406 56.74 37.30 59.27
CA ARG A 406 56.06 37.30 57.96
C ARG A 406 55.15 36.10 57.77
#